data_AF-A0A1A8VAC8-F1
#
_entry.id   AF-A0A1A8VAC8-F1
#
_cell.length_a   1.000
_cell.length_b   1.000
_cell.length_c   1.000
_cell.angle_alpha   90.00
_cell.angle_beta   90.00
_cell.angle_gamma   90.00
#
_symmetry.space_group_name_H-M   'P 1'
#
loop_
_entity.id
_entity.type
_entity.pdbx_description
1 polymer ?
#
loop_
_entity_poly.entity_id
_entity_poly.type
_entity_poly.pdbx_seq_one_letter_code
_entity_poly.pdbx_strand_id
1 'polypeptide(L)'
;SSFCLESVSPDLPAFNRALGHIRKLLRPGGHLMLIGALGESYYFGGPGVRIPVVPLNEAQVCTSLKESDYTLIRLEVYTLPQDMRVGVDDV
;
A
#
# COMPACT_ATOMS: atom_id res chain seq x y z
N SER A 1 -8.13 -3.59 2.22
CA SER A 1 -7.82 -2.47 1.31
C SER A 1 -6.92 -3.02 0.21
N SER A 2 -7.17 -2.69 -1.05
CA SER A 2 -6.38 -3.17 -2.20
C SER A 2 -5.92 -1.98 -3.02
N PHE A 3 -4.60 -1.78 -3.14
CA PHE A 3 -3.94 -0.71 -3.91
C PHE A 3 -4.36 0.73 -3.58
N CYS A 4 -5.02 0.94 -2.44
CA CYS A 4 -5.71 2.19 -2.16
C CYS A 4 -4.83 3.15 -1.37
N LEU A 5 -4.24 2.70 -0.26
CA LEU A 5 -3.65 3.62 0.71
C LEU A 5 -2.42 4.35 0.17
N GLU A 6 -1.55 3.65 -0.55
CA GLU A 6 -0.38 4.19 -1.23
C GLU A 6 -0.75 5.08 -2.43
N SER A 7 -1.86 4.78 -3.10
CA SER A 7 -2.34 5.54 -4.27
C SER A 7 -3.01 6.86 -3.91
N VAL A 8 -3.46 7.02 -2.65
CA VAL A 8 -4.15 8.24 -2.18
C VAL A 8 -3.39 8.97 -1.07
N SER A 9 -2.20 8.48 -0.70
CA SER A 9 -1.34 9.12 0.28
C SER A 9 -0.18 9.84 -0.42
N PRO A 10 0.00 11.15 -0.23
CA PRO A 10 1.09 11.89 -0.87
C PRO A 10 2.49 11.55 -0.33
N ASP A 11 2.56 10.98 0.89
CA ASP A 11 3.82 10.64 1.57
C ASP A 11 3.60 9.53 2.63
N LEU A 12 4.70 8.99 3.18
CA LEU A 12 4.67 7.97 4.23
C LEU A 12 3.92 8.44 5.49
N PRO A 13 4.11 9.67 6.02
CA PRO A 13 3.29 10.17 7.12
C PRO A 13 1.79 10.15 6.83
N ALA A 14 1.36 10.51 5.63
CA ALA A 14 -0.04 10.47 5.22
C ALA A 14 -0.57 9.04 5.14
N PHE A 15 0.23 8.11 4.61
CA PHE A 15 -0.08 6.67 4.61
C PHE A 15 -0.30 6.16 6.04
N ASN A 16 0.58 6.49 6.97
CA ASN A 16 0.46 6.10 8.38
C ASN A 16 -0.81 6.66 9.02
N ARG A 17 -1.14 7.94 8.75
CA ARG A 17 -2.40 8.55 9.24
C ARG A 17 -3.62 7.85 8.66
N ALA A 18 -3.64 7.55 7.36
CA ALA A 18 -4.74 6.87 6.69
C ALA A 18 -4.95 5.45 7.25
N LEU A 19 -3.86 4.71 7.47
CA LEU A 19 -3.87 3.40 8.13
C LEU A 19 -4.45 3.49 9.56
N GLY A 20 -4.05 4.50 10.32
CA GLY A 20 -4.60 4.78 11.64
C GLY A 20 -6.10 5.14 11.63
N HIS A 21 -6.58 5.84 10.59
CA HIS A 21 -8.00 6.14 10.41
C HIS A 21 -8.83 4.89 10.16
N ILE A 22 -8.39 4.00 9.25
CA ILE A 22 -9.14 2.76 8.96
C ILE A 22 -9.12 1.80 10.14
N ARG A 23 -8.06 1.80 10.96
CA ARG A 23 -7.97 1.01 12.19
C ARG A 23 -9.10 1.30 13.16
N LYS A 24 -9.58 2.55 13.24
CA LYS A 24 -10.70 2.94 14.12
C LYS A 24 -12.04 2.35 13.70
N LEU A 25 -12.15 1.87 12.46
CA LEU A 25 -13.35 1.23 11.93
C LEU A 25 -13.38 -0.28 12.23
N LEU A 26 -12.24 -0.86 12.60
CA LEU A 26 -12.16 -2.27 12.98
C LEU A 26 -12.58 -2.44 14.43
N ARG A 27 -13.44 -3.42 14.68
CA ARG A 27 -13.74 -3.87 16.05
C ARG A 27 -12.45 -4.36 16.74
N PRO A 28 -12.36 -4.31 18.08
CA PRO A 28 -11.28 -4.98 18.81
C PRO A 28 -11.15 -6.45 18.38
N GLY A 29 -9.92 -6.88 18.08
CA GLY A 29 -9.64 -8.23 17.56
C GLY A 29 -10.08 -8.46 16.10
N GLY A 30 -10.55 -7.44 15.39
CA GLY A 30 -10.80 -7.50 13.95
C GLY A 30 -9.51 -7.65 13.14
N HIS A 31 -9.63 -8.17 11.92
CA HIS A 31 -8.50 -8.38 11.03
C HIS A 31 -8.48 -7.36 9.88
N LEU A 32 -7.28 -6.90 9.54
CA LEU A 32 -7.02 -6.13 8.33
C LEU A 32 -6.36 -7.04 7.29
N MET A 33 -6.93 -7.09 6.08
CA MET A 33 -6.24 -7.58 4.90
C MET A 33 -5.87 -6.38 4.02
N LEU A 34 -4.57 -6.21 3.79
CA LEU A 34 -3.99 -5.12 3.00
C LEU A 34 -3.23 -5.72 1.82
N ILE A 35 -3.53 -5.24 0.62
CA ILE A 35 -2.82 -5.52 -0.62
C ILE A 35 -2.40 -4.15 -1.18
N GLY A 36 -1.18 -4.05 -1.68
CA GLY A 36 -0.67 -2.83 -2.30
C GLY A 36 0.58 -3.09 -3.14
N ALA A 37 1.08 -2.05 -3.79
CA ALA A 37 2.29 -2.09 -4.60
C ALA A 37 3.52 -1.65 -3.78
N LEU A 38 4.65 -2.33 -3.99
CA LEU A 38 5.94 -1.95 -3.41
C LEU A 38 6.78 -1.25 -4.48
N GLY A 39 7.44 -0.15 -4.12
CA GLY A 39 8.32 0.64 -4.98
C GLY A 39 7.61 1.43 -6.09
N GLU A 40 6.33 1.20 -6.34
CA GLU A 40 5.55 1.88 -7.39
C GLU A 40 5.44 3.39 -7.11
N SER A 41 5.77 4.20 -8.11
CA SER A 41 5.62 5.66 -8.03
C SER A 41 4.41 6.20 -8.80
N TYR A 42 3.81 5.39 -9.66
CA TYR A 42 2.56 5.69 -10.37
C TYR A 42 1.93 4.44 -10.99
N TYR A 43 0.64 4.55 -11.33
CA TYR A 43 -0.03 3.66 -12.27
C TYR A 43 -0.90 4.46 -13.24
N PHE A 44 -1.30 3.84 -14.36
CA PHE A 44 -2.25 4.45 -15.30
C PHE A 44 -3.70 4.05 -14.94
N GLY A 45 -4.53 5.05 -14.64
CA GLY A 45 -5.98 4.85 -14.45
C GLY A 45 -6.78 4.81 -15.77
N GLY A 46 -6.10 5.01 -16.90
CA GLY A 46 -6.64 5.08 -18.25
C GLY A 46 -5.69 5.81 -19.20
N PRO A 47 -6.00 5.89 -20.51
CA PRO A 47 -5.16 6.59 -21.48
C PRO A 47 -4.87 8.03 -21.07
N GLY A 48 -3.58 8.37 -20.88
CA GLY A 48 -3.13 9.71 -20.47
C GLY A 48 -3.37 10.07 -19.00
N VAL A 49 -3.96 9.18 -18.19
CA VAL A 49 -4.27 9.43 -16.77
C VAL A 49 -3.22 8.73 -15.90
N ARG A 50 -2.14 9.45 -15.60
CA ARG A 50 -1.09 8.98 -14.69
C ARG A 50 -1.40 9.36 -13.25
N ILE A 51 -1.64 8.38 -12.39
CA ILE A 51 -1.98 8.57 -10.97
C ILE A 51 -0.70 8.35 -10.15
N PRO A 52 -0.26 9.35 -9.36
CA PRO A 52 0.93 9.20 -8.51
C PRO A 52 0.65 8.28 -7.33
N VAL A 53 1.69 7.56 -6.91
CA VAL A 53 1.68 6.63 -5.78
C VAL A 53 2.87 6.97 -4.86
N VAL A 54 2.69 6.91 -3.54
CA VAL A 54 3.84 6.98 -2.64
C VAL A 54 4.62 5.67 -2.72
N PRO A 55 5.90 5.69 -3.14
CA PRO A 55 6.69 4.47 -3.22
C PRO A 55 7.03 3.98 -1.80
N LEU A 56 6.48 2.81 -1.44
CA LEU A 56 6.72 2.16 -0.16
C LEU A 56 7.56 0.91 -0.35
N ASN A 57 8.45 0.63 0.59
CA ASN A 57 9.10 -0.67 0.70
C ASN A 57 8.42 -1.54 1.76
N GLU A 58 8.75 -2.84 1.76
CA GLU A 58 8.19 -3.82 2.68
C GLU A 58 8.39 -3.43 4.16
N ALA A 59 9.59 -2.95 4.51
CA ALA A 59 9.93 -2.57 5.88
C ALA A 59 9.09 -1.38 6.38
N GLN A 60 8.83 -0.40 5.51
CA GLN A 60 7.94 0.73 5.81
C GLN A 60 6.53 0.25 6.08
N VAL A 61 5.95 -0.61 5.21
CA VAL A 61 4.59 -1.16 5.40
C VAL A 61 4.49 -1.93 6.72
N CYS A 62 5.45 -2.81 7.01
CA CYS A 62 5.50 -3.58 8.26
C CYS A 62 5.60 -2.68 9.50
N THR A 63 6.40 -1.62 9.42
CA THR A 63 6.56 -0.64 10.50
C THR A 63 5.25 0.10 10.74
N SER A 64 4.62 0.61 9.68
CA SER A 64 3.34 1.33 9.76
C SER A 64 2.23 0.47 10.38
N LEU A 65 2.16 -0.81 10.03
CA LEU A 65 1.20 -1.76 10.63
C LEU A 65 1.44 -1.92 12.13
N LYS A 66 2.69 -2.13 12.53
CA LYS A 66 3.07 -2.30 13.93
C LYS A 66 2.79 -1.04 14.76
N GLU A 67 3.14 0.14 14.23
CA GLU A 67 2.87 1.44 14.87
C GLU A 67 1.38 1.77 14.95
N SER A 68 0.54 1.13 14.12
CA SER A 68 -0.92 1.25 14.14
C SER A 68 -1.61 0.20 15.03
N ASP A 69 -0.86 -0.45 15.93
CA ASP A 69 -1.31 -1.52 16.84
C ASP A 69 -1.85 -2.78 16.14
N TYR A 70 -1.37 -3.10 14.93
CA TYR A 70 -1.64 -4.40 14.32
C TYR A 70 -0.58 -5.43 14.70
N THR A 71 -1.03 -6.66 14.92
CA THR A 71 -0.15 -7.83 14.94
C THR A 71 -0.08 -8.42 13.54
N LEU A 72 1.12 -8.53 12.98
CA LEU A 72 1.32 -9.16 11.66
C LEU A 72 1.10 -10.67 11.77
N ILE A 73 0.09 -11.18 11.08
CA ILE A 73 -0.23 -12.62 11.03
C ILE A 73 0.47 -13.29 9.83
N ARG A 74 0.42 -12.63 8.67
CA ARG A 74 0.99 -13.13 7.42
C ARG A 74 1.38 -11.97 6.52
N LEU A 75 2.51 -12.12 5.83
CA LEU A 75 2.99 -11.23 4.79
C LEU A 75 3.45 -12.10 3.63
N GLU A 76 3.06 -11.72 2.42
CA GLU A 76 3.51 -12.35 1.19
C GLU A 76 3.92 -11.24 0.23
N VAL A 77 5.09 -11.41 -0.39
CA VAL A 77 5.60 -10.48 -1.39
C VAL A 77 5.63 -11.19 -2.73
N TYR A 78 4.99 -10.59 -3.72
CA TYR A 78 5.00 -11.06 -5.08
C TYR A 78 5.86 -10.15 -5.95
N THR A 79 6.88 -10.72 -6.56
CA THR A 79 7.72 -10.02 -7.55
C THR A 79 7.03 -10.10 -8.91
N LEU A 80 6.53 -8.97 -9.41
CA LEU A 80 5.89 -8.89 -10.72
C LEU A 80 6.91 -9.16 -11.83
N PRO A 81 6.72 -10.21 -12.66
CA PRO A 81 7.56 -10.49 -13.81
C PRO A 81 7.62 -9.30 -14.78
N GLN A 82 8.77 -9.08 -15.40
CA GLN A 82 8.99 -7.93 -16.27
C GLN A 82 8.01 -7.87 -17.46
N ASP A 83 7.65 -9.03 -18.01
CA ASP A 83 6.69 -9.16 -19.12
C ASP A 83 5.23 -8.83 -18.73
N MET A 84 4.95 -8.70 -17.42
CA MET A 84 3.64 -8.30 -16.90
C MET A 84 3.59 -6.85 -16.42
N ARG A 85 4.67 -6.07 -16.53
CA ARG A 85 4.73 -4.65 -16.16
C ARG A 85 4.02 -3.78 -17.21
N VAL A 86 2.70 -3.89 -17.30
CA VAL A 86 1.89 -3.10 -18.22
C VAL A 86 1.10 -2.05 -17.43
N GLY A 87 1.38 -0.77 -17.68
CA GLY A 87 0.62 0.34 -17.10
C GLY A 87 0.98 0.73 -15.66
N VAL A 88 2.12 0.24 -15.16
CA VAL A 88 2.70 0.51 -13.84
C VAL A 88 4.19 0.84 -14.00
N ASP A 89 4.83 1.43 -12.99
CA ASP A 89 6.24 1.84 -13.08
C ASP A 89 7.22 0.64 -13.25
N ASP A 90 8.35 0.90 -13.91
CA ASP A 90 9.32 -0.11 -14.40
C ASP A 90 10.33 -0.60 -13.34
N VAL A 91 10.12 -0.34 -12.05
CA VAL A 91 11.05 -0.79 -10.98
C VAL A 91 11.05 -2.31 -10.81
#